data_AF-A0A258AQ38-F1
#
_entry.id   AF-A0A258AQ38-F1
#
_cell.length_a   1.000
_cell.length_b   1.000
_cell.length_c   1.000
_cell.angle_alpha   90.00
_cell.angle_beta   90.00
_cell.angle_gamma   90.00
#
_symmetry.space_group_name_H-M   'P 1'
#
loop_
_entity.id
_entity.type
_entity.pdbx_description
1 polymer ?
#
loop_
_entity_poly.entity_id
_entity_poly.type
_entity_poly.pdbx_seq_one_letter_code
_entity_poly.pdbx_strand_id
1 'polypeptide(L)'
;MESALRPSRTRYGVIVFAVMLGIIHYIDRVCISKARPFIQSDLGFDDTQMGYVFSAFTLAYALFEIPGGWLGDKWGPRRVLLRIVMFWSLFTAATGYAWNLASMIVCRFLFGAGEAGGFPNIAKMFSVWLPQREHGVAQGITWMAARWGGAFTPLLVVWILGFMSWRNTFVLFAGLGVVWAVSFYVWFRDNPKDHKGVNAAECELLEEAQKNLSGGHASIPWKKLFTTRSVLLLWVYYFCISYVWYF
;
A
#
# COMPACT_ATOMS: atom_id res chain seq x y z
N MET A 1 -3.92 -40.64 21.04
CA MET A 1 -2.88 -39.83 20.40
C MET A 1 -3.49 -39.21 19.15
N GLU A 2 -4.10 -38.03 19.28
CA GLU A 2 -4.45 -37.22 18.09
C GLU A 2 -3.14 -36.88 17.39
N SER A 3 -2.95 -37.32 16.15
CA SER A 3 -1.82 -36.87 15.35
C SER A 3 -1.94 -35.35 15.25
N ALA A 4 -0.97 -34.60 15.77
CA ALA A 4 -0.92 -33.16 15.63
C ALA A 4 -0.99 -32.82 14.13
N LEU A 5 -2.17 -32.37 13.68
CA LEU A 5 -2.41 -32.04 12.29
C LEU A 5 -1.45 -30.91 11.90
N ARG A 6 -0.77 -31.03 10.76
CA ARG A 6 0.14 -29.98 10.29
C ARG A 6 -0.65 -28.68 10.09
N PRO A 7 -0.13 -27.52 10.49
CA PRO A 7 -0.81 -26.25 10.29
C PRO A 7 -1.09 -25.98 8.80
N SER A 8 -2.27 -25.44 8.50
CA SER A 8 -2.67 -25.11 7.13
C SER A 8 -1.77 -24.00 6.53
N ARG A 9 -1.58 -23.98 5.21
CA ARG A 9 -0.74 -22.97 4.53
C ARG A 9 -1.48 -21.67 4.18
N THR A 10 -2.69 -21.49 4.69
CA THR A 10 -3.60 -20.40 4.35
C THR A 10 -3.03 -19.03 4.71
N ARG A 11 -2.18 -18.94 5.75
CA ARG A 11 -1.50 -17.71 6.13
C ARG A 11 -0.66 -17.10 5.02
N TYR A 12 -0.03 -17.89 4.15
CA TYR A 12 0.81 -17.35 3.09
C TYR A 12 0.01 -16.58 2.02
N GLY A 13 -1.31 -16.76 1.97
CA GLY A 13 -2.17 -15.93 1.13
C GLY A 13 -2.06 -14.44 1.46
N VAL A 14 -1.83 -14.06 2.73
CA VAL A 14 -1.64 -12.64 3.08
C VAL A 14 -0.40 -12.03 2.42
N ILE A 15 0.65 -12.84 2.21
CA ILE A 15 1.87 -12.40 1.53
C ILE A 15 1.57 -12.18 0.04
N VAL A 16 0.80 -13.08 -0.59
CA VAL A 16 0.39 -12.93 -1.99
C VAL A 16 -0.41 -11.64 -2.18
N PHE A 17 -1.39 -11.37 -1.31
CA PHE A 17 -2.17 -10.13 -1.36
C PHE A 17 -1.30 -8.89 -1.15
N ALA A 18 -0.37 -8.92 -0.19
CA ALA A 18 0.57 -7.83 0.05
C ALA A 18 1.50 -7.56 -1.16
N VAL A 19 2.01 -8.62 -1.79
CA VAL A 19 2.84 -8.52 -3.00
C VAL A 19 2.05 -7.93 -4.15
N MET A 20 0.84 -8.43 -4.42
CA MET A 20 -0.02 -7.89 -5.46
C MET A 20 -0.36 -6.41 -5.20
N LEU A 21 -0.67 -6.06 -3.95
CA LEU A 21 -0.95 -4.68 -3.56
C LEU A 21 0.25 -3.77 -3.82
N GLY A 22 1.44 -4.21 -3.41
CA GLY A 22 2.69 -3.50 -3.64
C GLY A 22 2.96 -3.28 -5.13
N ILE A 23 2.71 -4.27 -5.98
CA ILE A 23 2.87 -4.14 -7.43
C ILE A 23 1.88 -3.11 -7.99
N ILE A 24 0.58 -3.20 -7.65
CA ILE A 24 -0.45 -2.26 -8.12
C ILE A 24 -0.12 -0.83 -7.69
N HIS A 25 0.31 -0.65 -6.45
CA HIS A 25 0.75 0.63 -5.91
C HIS A 25 1.91 1.23 -6.74
N TYR A 26 2.92 0.43 -7.08
CA TYR A 26 4.00 0.91 -7.96
C TYR A 26 3.54 1.15 -9.41
N ILE A 27 2.57 0.39 -9.91
CA ILE A 27 1.94 0.64 -11.22
C ILE A 27 1.36 2.05 -11.30
N ASP A 28 0.52 2.42 -10.34
CA ASP A 28 -0.16 3.72 -10.33
C ASP A 28 0.82 4.89 -10.22
N ARG A 29 1.87 4.74 -9.39
CA ARG A 29 2.91 5.77 -9.22
C ARG A 29 3.74 6.01 -10.47
N VAL A 30 4.20 4.93 -11.11
CA VAL A 30 5.02 5.05 -12.33
C VAL A 30 4.16 5.47 -13.53
N CYS A 31 2.87 5.11 -13.53
CA CYS A 31 1.95 5.42 -14.63
C CYS A 31 1.96 6.92 -14.96
N ILE A 32 1.81 7.79 -13.96
CA ILE A 32 1.78 9.24 -14.19
C ILE A 32 3.12 9.79 -14.68
N SER A 33 4.24 9.27 -14.19
CA SER A 33 5.56 9.70 -14.65
C SER A 33 5.81 9.34 -16.12
N LYS A 34 5.28 8.20 -16.58
CA LYS A 34 5.38 7.78 -18.00
C LYS A 34 4.32 8.44 -18.88
N ALA A 35 3.15 8.74 -18.33
CA ALA A 35 2.09 9.48 -19.02
C ALA A 35 2.38 10.98 -19.14
N ARG A 36 3.36 11.52 -18.40
CA ARG A 36 3.70 12.96 -18.35
C ARG A 36 3.76 13.63 -19.74
N PRO A 37 4.50 13.14 -20.75
CA PRO A 37 4.55 13.80 -22.06
C PRO A 37 3.20 13.88 -22.77
N PHE A 38 2.34 12.87 -22.58
CA PHE A 38 0.99 12.82 -23.13
C PHE A 38 0.04 13.76 -22.40
N ILE A 39 0.17 13.88 -21.08
CA ILE A 39 -0.60 14.82 -20.27
C ILE A 39 -0.21 16.27 -20.62
N GLN A 40 1.09 16.55 -20.75
CA GLN A 40 1.59 17.88 -21.10
C GLN A 40 1.12 18.33 -22.48
N SER A 41 1.14 17.43 -23.47
CA SER A 41 0.63 17.72 -24.81
C SER A 41 -0.89 17.87 -24.88
N ASP A 42 -1.65 17.09 -24.12
CA ASP A 42 -3.14 17.15 -24.11
C ASP A 42 -3.68 18.36 -23.33
N LEU A 43 -3.09 18.69 -22.19
CA LEU A 43 -3.57 19.76 -21.29
C LEU A 43 -2.75 21.05 -21.35
N GLY A 44 -1.68 21.08 -22.16
CA GLY A 44 -0.80 22.23 -22.29
C GLY A 44 0.03 22.53 -21.03
N PHE A 45 0.35 21.51 -20.22
CA PHE A 45 1.09 21.71 -18.98
C PHE A 45 2.58 21.90 -19.22
N ASP A 46 3.18 22.88 -18.55
CA ASP A 46 4.63 23.02 -18.47
C ASP A 46 5.24 22.07 -17.41
N ASP A 47 6.57 22.06 -17.32
CA ASP A 47 7.31 21.21 -16.39
C ASP A 47 7.11 21.61 -14.92
N THR A 48 6.92 22.90 -14.66
CA THR A 48 6.67 23.44 -13.31
C THR A 48 5.31 22.96 -12.80
N GLN A 49 4.30 23.02 -13.65
CA GLN A 49 2.94 22.56 -13.38
C GLN A 49 2.90 21.06 -13.12
N MET A 50 3.61 20.25 -13.91
CA MET A 50 3.78 18.82 -13.61
C MET A 50 4.52 18.59 -12.28
N GLY A 51 5.49 19.44 -11.96
CA GLY A 51 6.15 19.45 -10.65
C GLY A 51 5.16 19.65 -9.50
N TYR A 52 4.22 20.59 -9.62
CA TYR A 52 3.16 20.78 -8.61
C TYR A 52 2.26 19.55 -8.47
N VAL A 53 1.92 18.88 -9.57
CA VAL A 53 1.12 17.65 -9.57
C VAL A 53 1.82 16.53 -8.79
N PHE A 54 3.12 16.31 -9.03
CA PHE A 54 3.90 15.32 -8.28
C PHE A 54 4.07 15.71 -6.81
N SER A 55 4.27 17.00 -6.53
CA SER A 55 4.46 17.51 -5.17
C SER A 55 3.20 17.39 -4.32
N ALA A 56 2.02 17.63 -4.91
CA ALA A 56 0.73 17.48 -4.24
C ALA A 56 0.51 16.04 -3.74
N PHE A 57 0.88 15.05 -4.57
CA PHE A 57 0.87 13.65 -4.18
C PHE A 57 1.82 13.37 -3.01
N THR A 58 3.09 13.78 -3.11
CA THR A 58 4.10 13.53 -2.07
C THR A 58 3.71 14.16 -0.74
N LEU A 59 3.18 15.39 -0.77
CA LEU A 59 2.69 16.09 0.42
C LEU A 59 1.51 15.35 1.06
N ALA A 60 0.53 14.94 0.27
CA ALA A 60 -0.61 14.18 0.77
C ALA A 60 -0.16 12.85 1.39
N TYR A 61 0.69 12.10 0.69
CA TYR A 61 1.19 10.82 1.19
C TYR A 61 1.90 10.99 2.54
N ALA A 62 2.77 12.00 2.68
CA ALA A 62 3.47 12.29 3.93
C ALA A 62 2.51 12.66 5.08
N LEU A 63 1.50 13.49 4.82
CA LEU A 63 0.54 13.94 5.84
C LEU A 63 -0.38 12.81 6.31
N PHE A 64 -0.79 11.92 5.41
CA PHE A 64 -1.80 10.90 5.68
C PHE A 64 -1.22 9.52 6.04
N GLU A 65 0.10 9.30 5.95
CA GLU A 65 0.71 8.01 6.29
C GLU A 65 0.50 7.63 7.76
N ILE A 66 0.73 8.59 8.68
CA ILE A 66 0.56 8.37 10.13
C ILE A 66 -0.92 8.15 10.48
N PRO A 67 -1.86 9.03 10.07
CA PRO A 67 -3.29 8.79 10.27
C PRO A 67 -3.78 7.47 9.65
N GLY A 68 -3.32 7.13 8.44
CA GLY A 68 -3.72 5.92 7.72
C GLY A 68 -3.28 4.64 8.44
N GLY A 69 -2.07 4.62 9.00
CA GLY A 69 -1.61 3.54 9.88
C GLY A 69 -2.44 3.43 11.16
N TRP A 70 -2.69 4.56 11.84
CA TRP A 70 -3.49 4.59 13.07
C TRP A 70 -4.93 4.09 12.86
N LEU A 71 -5.56 4.43 11.73
CA LEU A 71 -6.87 3.90 11.37
C LEU A 71 -6.85 2.38 11.23
N GLY A 72 -5.77 1.83 10.69
CA GLY A 72 -5.51 0.39 10.60
C GLY A 72 -5.53 -0.32 11.93
N ASP A 73 -4.85 0.27 12.91
CA ASP A 73 -4.83 -0.25 14.28
C ASP A 73 -6.22 -0.22 14.94
N LYS A 74 -7.02 0.82 14.67
CA LYS A 74 -8.35 1.01 15.30
C LYS A 74 -9.47 0.19 14.64
N TRP A 75 -9.47 0.10 13.32
CA TRP A 75 -10.60 -0.47 12.55
C TRP A 75 -10.32 -1.84 11.92
N GLY A 76 -9.08 -2.31 12.02
CA GLY A 76 -8.63 -3.56 11.45
C GLY A 76 -8.17 -3.42 9.98
N PRO A 77 -7.15 -4.22 9.57
CA PRO A 77 -6.56 -4.11 8.25
C PRO A 77 -7.54 -4.40 7.11
N ARG A 78 -8.54 -5.28 7.29
CA ARG A 78 -9.49 -5.63 6.23
C ARG A 78 -10.28 -4.41 5.74
N ARG A 79 -10.90 -3.69 6.67
CA ARG A 79 -11.78 -2.54 6.34
C ARG A 79 -10.96 -1.37 5.84
N VAL A 80 -9.78 -1.15 6.42
CA VAL A 80 -8.93 -0.02 6.09
C VAL A 80 -8.26 -0.21 4.74
N LEU A 81 -7.64 -1.37 4.47
CA LEU A 81 -7.07 -1.65 3.15
C LEU A 81 -8.13 -1.60 2.05
N LEU A 82 -9.33 -2.15 2.28
CA LEU A 82 -10.42 -2.04 1.30
C LEU A 82 -10.74 -0.58 0.96
N ARG A 83 -10.87 0.29 1.98
CA ARG A 83 -11.18 1.71 1.78
C ARG A 83 -10.04 2.43 1.08
N ILE A 84 -8.80 2.18 1.49
CA ILE A 84 -7.58 2.71 0.87
C ILE A 84 -7.55 2.39 -0.63
N VAL A 85 -7.71 1.11 -0.99
CA VAL A 85 -7.63 0.69 -2.39
C VAL A 85 -8.79 1.22 -3.23
N MET A 86 -10.01 1.16 -2.70
CA MET A 86 -11.17 1.70 -3.42
C MET A 86 -11.06 3.21 -3.61
N PHE A 87 -10.60 3.94 -2.59
CA PHE A 87 -10.45 5.39 -2.65
C PHE A 87 -9.33 5.78 -3.62
N TRP A 88 -8.16 5.16 -3.54
CA TRP A 88 -7.10 5.43 -4.53
C TRP A 88 -7.58 5.09 -5.93
N SER A 89 -8.29 3.97 -6.13
CA SER A 89 -8.70 3.51 -7.46
C SER A 89 -9.68 4.48 -8.09
N LEU A 90 -10.58 5.05 -7.28
CA LEU A 90 -11.47 6.12 -7.70
C LEU A 90 -10.69 7.34 -8.21
N PHE A 91 -9.64 7.78 -7.50
CA PHE A 91 -8.83 8.93 -7.92
C PHE A 91 -7.83 8.62 -9.03
N THR A 92 -7.40 7.37 -9.17
CA THR A 92 -6.71 6.88 -10.36
C THR A 92 -7.61 7.08 -11.58
N ALA A 93 -8.85 6.57 -11.54
CA ALA A 93 -9.81 6.76 -12.62
C ALA A 93 -10.12 8.25 -12.86
N ALA A 94 -10.37 9.02 -11.79
CA ALA A 94 -10.65 10.45 -11.87
C ALA A 94 -9.52 11.24 -12.53
N THR A 95 -8.26 10.80 -12.38
CA THR A 95 -7.13 11.42 -13.07
C THR A 95 -7.27 11.31 -14.60
N GLY A 96 -7.77 10.19 -15.12
CA GLY A 96 -8.04 10.04 -16.55
C GLY A 96 -9.08 11.04 -17.09
N TYR A 97 -9.92 11.58 -16.21
CA TYR A 97 -10.93 12.58 -16.54
C TYR A 97 -10.50 14.02 -16.20
N ALA A 98 -9.27 14.26 -15.74
CA ALA A 98 -8.79 15.61 -15.44
C ALA A 98 -8.74 16.49 -16.70
N TRP A 99 -9.18 17.74 -16.57
CA TRP A 99 -9.30 18.70 -17.70
C TRP A 99 -8.49 19.99 -17.52
N ASN A 100 -7.99 20.25 -16.32
CA ASN A 100 -7.13 21.39 -16.04
C ASN A 100 -6.17 21.11 -14.86
N LEU A 101 -5.23 22.03 -14.61
CA LEU A 101 -4.22 21.86 -13.58
C LEU A 101 -4.82 21.65 -12.18
N ALA A 102 -5.83 22.44 -11.81
CA ALA A 102 -6.46 22.33 -10.50
C ALA A 102 -7.11 20.95 -10.29
N SER A 103 -7.86 20.46 -11.29
CA SER A 103 -8.46 19.13 -11.25
C SER A 103 -7.40 18.01 -11.11
N MET A 104 -6.28 18.15 -11.83
CA MET A 104 -5.16 17.20 -11.76
C MET A 104 -4.51 17.20 -10.38
N ILE A 105 -4.22 18.39 -9.82
CA ILE A 105 -3.62 18.54 -8.48
C ILE A 105 -4.54 17.96 -7.41
N VAL A 106 -5.84 18.29 -7.44
CA VAL A 106 -6.82 17.77 -6.48
C VAL A 106 -6.93 16.26 -6.57
N CYS A 107 -7.05 15.70 -7.79
CA CYS A 107 -7.09 14.25 -7.97
C CYS A 107 -5.82 13.59 -7.43
N ARG A 108 -4.65 14.19 -7.63
CA ARG A 108 -3.37 13.62 -7.19
C ARG A 108 -3.12 13.75 -5.70
N PHE A 109 -3.57 14.85 -5.10
CA PHE A 109 -3.58 15.00 -3.65
C PHE A 109 -4.48 13.95 -3.00
N LEU A 110 -5.71 13.77 -3.51
CA LEU A 110 -6.65 12.78 -2.96
C LEU A 110 -6.18 11.35 -3.24
N PHE A 111 -5.60 11.07 -4.41
CA PHE A 111 -4.92 9.80 -4.67
C PHE A 111 -3.82 9.52 -3.64
N GLY A 112 -2.93 10.49 -3.37
CA GLY A 112 -1.87 10.35 -2.37
C GLY A 112 -2.39 10.15 -0.94
N ALA A 113 -3.45 10.87 -0.55
CA ALA A 113 -4.12 10.68 0.73
C ALA A 113 -4.78 9.29 0.85
N GLY A 114 -5.28 8.76 -0.27
CA GLY A 114 -5.86 7.42 -0.36
C GLY A 114 -4.84 6.31 -0.25
N GLU A 115 -3.73 6.45 -0.98
CA GLU A 115 -2.65 5.48 -1.04
C GLU A 115 -1.89 5.39 0.29
N ALA A 116 -1.87 6.49 1.04
CA ALA A 116 -1.26 6.56 2.36
C ALA A 116 -1.84 5.53 3.34
N GLY A 117 -0.98 4.90 4.12
CA GLY A 117 -1.35 3.88 5.08
C GLY A 117 -1.45 2.46 4.52
N GLY A 118 -1.26 2.24 3.21
CA GLY A 118 -1.24 0.89 2.61
C GLY A 118 -0.21 -0.04 3.24
N PHE A 119 1.06 0.37 3.27
CA PHE A 119 2.15 -0.43 3.87
C PHE A 119 2.06 -0.62 5.38
N PRO A 120 1.73 0.41 6.19
CA PRO A 120 1.43 0.21 7.61
C PRO A 120 0.35 -0.85 7.86
N ASN A 121 -0.72 -0.86 7.07
CA ASN A 121 -1.79 -1.84 7.18
C ASN A 121 -1.39 -3.24 6.69
N ILE A 122 -0.51 -3.36 5.69
CA ILE A 122 0.13 -4.64 5.33
C ILE A 122 0.95 -5.18 6.52
N ALA A 123 1.74 -4.32 7.16
CA ALA A 123 2.54 -4.73 8.32
C ALA A 123 1.63 -5.21 9.48
N LYS A 124 0.51 -4.52 9.72
CA LYS A 124 -0.52 -4.95 10.67
C LYS A 124 -1.15 -6.30 10.29
N MET A 125 -1.46 -6.49 9.01
CA MET A 125 -1.96 -7.76 8.50
C MET A 125 -0.97 -8.90 8.80
N PHE A 126 0.32 -8.71 8.54
CA PHE A 126 1.35 -9.69 8.87
C PHE A 126 1.46 -9.96 10.36
N SER A 127 1.32 -8.93 11.22
CA SER A 127 1.36 -9.15 12.66
C SER A 127 0.22 -10.06 13.15
N VAL A 128 -0.94 -10.00 12.49
CA VAL A 128 -2.12 -10.79 12.88
C VAL A 128 -2.10 -12.20 12.29
N TRP A 129 -1.59 -12.35 11.06
CA TRP A 129 -1.69 -13.59 10.27
C TRP A 129 -0.42 -14.41 10.18
N LEU A 130 0.72 -13.90 10.64
CA LEU A 130 2.01 -14.60 10.58
C LEU A 130 2.66 -14.68 11.97
N PRO A 131 3.35 -15.79 12.28
CA PRO A 131 4.24 -15.85 13.45
C PRO A 131 5.36 -14.80 13.35
N GLN A 132 5.81 -14.26 14.49
CA GLN A 132 6.83 -13.19 14.51
C GLN A 132 8.12 -13.54 13.73
N ARG A 133 8.57 -14.80 13.80
CA ARG A 133 9.73 -15.30 13.04
C ARG A 133 9.59 -15.18 11.52
N GLU A 134 8.36 -15.12 11.01
CA GLU A 134 8.08 -15.03 9.57
C GLU A 134 7.89 -13.58 9.09
N HIS A 135 7.76 -12.60 10.00
CA HIS A 135 7.50 -11.20 9.63
C HIS A 135 8.61 -10.60 8.77
N GLY A 136 9.87 -10.85 9.12
CA GLY A 136 11.02 -10.35 8.37
C GLY A 136 11.08 -10.89 6.94
N VAL A 137 10.81 -12.19 6.77
CA VAL A 137 10.77 -12.84 5.45
C VAL A 137 9.59 -12.31 4.63
N ALA A 138 8.40 -12.19 5.23
CA ALA A 138 7.22 -11.67 4.55
C ALA A 138 7.41 -10.21 4.09
N GLN A 139 8.00 -9.36 4.95
CA GLN A 139 8.39 -8.00 4.59
C GLN A 139 9.41 -8.00 3.46
N GLY A 140 10.48 -8.80 3.57
CA GLY A 140 11.51 -8.91 2.55
C GLY A 140 10.97 -9.30 1.17
N ILE A 141 10.09 -10.31 1.11
CA ILE A 141 9.42 -10.74 -0.12
C ILE A 141 8.55 -9.62 -0.68
N THR A 142 7.76 -8.95 0.17
CA THR A 142 6.88 -7.86 -0.26
C THR A 142 7.68 -6.71 -0.86
N TRP A 143 8.75 -6.28 -0.19
CA TRP A 143 9.63 -5.21 -0.71
C TRP A 143 10.34 -5.63 -1.98
N MET A 144 10.90 -6.84 -2.03
CA MET A 144 11.54 -7.36 -3.24
C MET A 144 10.57 -7.35 -4.43
N ALA A 145 9.37 -7.88 -4.26
CA ALA A 145 8.38 -7.93 -5.32
C ALA A 145 7.90 -6.53 -5.74
N ALA A 146 7.75 -5.61 -4.78
CA ALA A 146 7.41 -4.22 -5.07
C ALA A 146 8.51 -3.51 -5.89
N ARG A 147 9.80 -3.79 -5.62
CA ARG A 147 10.92 -3.28 -6.42
C ARG A 147 10.95 -3.84 -7.84
N TRP A 148 10.74 -5.14 -8.00
CA TRP A 148 10.60 -5.75 -9.31
C TRP A 148 9.38 -5.20 -10.07
N GLY A 149 8.27 -5.00 -9.38
CA GLY A 149 7.09 -4.30 -9.90
C GLY A 149 7.49 -2.93 -10.44
N GLY A 150 8.10 -2.08 -9.62
CA GLY A 150 8.59 -0.76 -10.04
C GLY A 150 9.58 -0.77 -11.21
N ALA A 151 10.41 -1.82 -11.34
CA ALA A 151 11.37 -1.94 -12.44
C ALA A 151 10.71 -2.31 -13.78
N PHE A 152 9.71 -3.20 -13.78
CA PHE A 152 9.03 -3.65 -15.00
C PHE A 152 7.84 -2.78 -15.40
N THR A 153 7.21 -2.12 -14.43
CA THR A 153 6.07 -1.23 -14.68
C THR A 153 6.32 -0.17 -15.77
N PRO A 154 7.47 0.53 -15.83
CA PRO A 154 7.78 1.45 -16.93
C PRO A 154 7.56 0.85 -18.32
N LEU A 155 7.99 -0.38 -18.53
CA LEU A 155 7.88 -1.09 -19.82
C LEU A 155 6.42 -1.42 -20.11
N LEU A 156 5.71 -1.93 -19.10
CA LEU A 156 4.28 -2.25 -19.20
C LEU A 156 3.44 -1.01 -19.53
N VAL A 157 3.66 0.10 -18.82
CA VAL A 157 2.90 1.34 -19.01
C VAL A 157 3.14 1.93 -20.39
N VAL A 158 4.40 2.00 -20.84
CA VAL A 158 4.73 2.53 -22.18
C VAL A 158 4.12 1.65 -23.27
N TRP A 159 4.16 0.33 -23.11
CA TRP A 159 3.51 -0.61 -24.02
C TRP A 159 2.00 -0.34 -24.09
N ILE A 160 1.30 -0.20 -22.96
CA ILE A 160 -0.14 0.11 -22.92
C ILE A 160 -0.45 1.48 -23.55
N LEU A 161 0.35 2.51 -23.26
CA LEU A 161 0.20 3.85 -23.85
C LEU A 161 0.38 3.85 -25.38
N GLY A 162 1.01 2.81 -25.95
CA GLY A 162 1.08 2.61 -27.40
C GLY A 162 -0.24 2.17 -28.04
N PHE A 163 -1.16 1.57 -27.27
CA PHE A 163 -2.45 1.06 -27.76
C PHE A 163 -3.65 1.92 -27.35
N MET A 164 -3.51 2.73 -26.31
CA MET A 164 -4.61 3.56 -25.79
C MET A 164 -4.13 4.89 -25.24
N SER A 165 -5.05 5.85 -25.14
CA SER A 165 -4.77 7.16 -24.55
C SER A 165 -4.42 7.05 -23.07
N TRP A 166 -3.62 8.02 -22.58
CA TRP A 166 -3.27 8.11 -21.16
C TRP A 166 -4.50 8.14 -20.24
N ARG A 167 -5.60 8.74 -20.72
CA ARG A 167 -6.88 8.80 -20.00
C ARG A 167 -7.44 7.40 -19.73
N ASN A 168 -7.49 6.56 -20.77
CA ASN A 168 -7.98 5.19 -20.67
C ASN A 168 -7.02 4.29 -19.88
N THR A 169 -5.71 4.52 -19.96
CA THR A 169 -4.70 3.80 -19.15
C THR A 169 -4.95 3.96 -17.65
N PHE A 170 -5.30 5.16 -17.18
CA PHE A 170 -5.65 5.36 -15.77
C PHE A 170 -6.95 4.65 -15.38
N VAL A 171 -7.96 4.64 -16.24
CA VAL A 171 -9.22 3.90 -15.99
C VAL A 171 -8.95 2.38 -15.93
N LEU A 172 -8.07 1.87 -16.78
CA LEU A 172 -7.66 0.46 -16.77
C LEU A 172 -7.00 0.07 -15.44
N PHE A 173 -6.03 0.87 -14.96
CA PHE A 173 -5.33 0.58 -13.70
C PHE A 173 -6.22 0.77 -12.47
N ALA A 174 -7.14 1.73 -12.50
CA ALA A 174 -8.19 1.82 -11.49
C ALA A 174 -9.01 0.52 -11.40
N GLY A 175 -9.33 -0.09 -12.55
CA GLY A 175 -9.98 -1.40 -12.60
C GLY A 175 -9.19 -2.50 -11.90
N LEU A 176 -7.87 -2.55 -12.07
CA LEU A 176 -7.00 -3.52 -11.39
C LEU A 176 -7.05 -3.38 -9.87
N GLY A 177 -7.04 -2.14 -9.36
CA GLY A 177 -7.19 -1.86 -7.93
C GLY A 177 -8.55 -2.33 -7.39
N VAL A 178 -9.64 -2.06 -8.11
CA VAL A 178 -10.98 -2.53 -7.73
C VAL A 178 -11.07 -4.06 -7.71
N VAL A 179 -10.52 -4.75 -8.72
CA VAL A 179 -10.47 -6.21 -8.76
C VAL A 179 -9.70 -6.77 -7.56
N TRP A 180 -8.56 -6.17 -7.23
CA TRP A 180 -7.79 -6.56 -6.05
C TRP A 180 -8.61 -6.33 -4.76
N ALA A 181 -9.25 -5.18 -4.63
CA ALA A 181 -10.05 -4.80 -3.46
C ALA A 181 -11.20 -5.78 -3.20
N VAL A 182 -11.95 -6.14 -4.25
CA VAL A 182 -13.04 -7.12 -4.16
C VAL A 182 -12.49 -8.49 -3.79
N SER A 183 -11.43 -8.95 -4.46
CA SER A 183 -10.79 -10.24 -4.20
C SER A 183 -10.28 -10.34 -2.75
N PHE A 184 -9.63 -9.28 -2.28
CA PHE A 184 -9.15 -9.17 -0.90
C PHE A 184 -10.29 -9.15 0.10
N TYR A 185 -11.38 -8.41 -0.16
CA TYR A 185 -12.52 -8.38 0.75
C TYR A 185 -13.21 -9.73 0.88
N VAL A 186 -13.36 -10.47 -0.22
CA VAL A 186 -13.97 -11.81 -0.22
C VAL A 186 -13.11 -12.78 0.59
N TRP A 187 -11.79 -12.78 0.36
CA TRP A 187 -10.85 -13.73 0.95
C TRP A 187 -10.43 -13.38 2.38
N PHE A 188 -9.93 -12.17 2.62
CA PHE A 188 -9.26 -11.78 3.87
C PHE A 188 -10.23 -11.61 5.04
N ARG A 189 -9.81 -12.01 6.24
CA ARG A 189 -10.54 -11.83 7.51
C ARG A 189 -9.61 -11.23 8.56
N ASP A 190 -10.10 -10.29 9.36
CA ASP A 190 -9.28 -9.68 10.41
C ASP A 190 -8.88 -10.68 11.49
N ASN A 191 -9.74 -11.67 11.78
CA ASN A 191 -9.40 -12.78 12.66
C ASN A 191 -9.16 -14.04 11.81
N PRO A 192 -7.96 -14.67 11.90
CA PRO A 192 -7.67 -15.93 11.22
C PRO A 192 -8.68 -17.04 11.54
N LYS A 193 -9.27 -17.04 12.74
CA LYS A 193 -10.28 -18.03 13.16
C LYS A 193 -11.57 -18.00 12.33
N ASP A 194 -11.89 -16.83 11.76
CA ASP A 194 -13.11 -16.66 10.96
C ASP A 194 -12.91 -17.14 9.50
N HIS A 195 -11.70 -17.57 9.14
CA HIS A 195 -11.35 -17.95 7.79
C HIS A 195 -11.52 -19.46 7.58
N LYS A 196 -12.38 -19.85 6.63
CA LYS A 196 -12.75 -21.26 6.33
C LYS A 196 -11.56 -22.19 6.02
N GLY A 197 -10.47 -21.63 5.51
CA GLY A 197 -9.25 -22.38 5.17
C GLY A 197 -8.26 -22.58 6.32
N VAL A 198 -8.51 -22.06 7.51
CA VAL A 198 -7.60 -22.17 8.67
C VAL A 198 -8.00 -23.38 9.51
N ASN A 199 -7.06 -24.30 9.77
CA ASN A 199 -7.29 -25.47 10.62
C ASN A 199 -6.94 -25.19 12.09
N ALA A 200 -7.36 -26.06 13.01
CA ALA A 200 -7.14 -25.88 14.44
C ALA A 200 -5.66 -25.68 14.83
N ALA A 201 -4.74 -26.44 14.22
CA ALA A 201 -3.30 -26.31 14.45
C ALA A 201 -2.73 -24.96 13.99
N GLU A 202 -3.27 -24.37 12.91
CA GLU A 202 -2.89 -23.02 12.48
C GLU A 202 -3.48 -21.95 13.41
N CYS A 203 -4.70 -22.15 13.92
CA CYS A 203 -5.29 -21.25 14.92
C CYS A 203 -4.42 -21.20 16.18
N GLU A 204 -3.97 -22.33 16.72
CA GLU A 204 -3.11 -22.39 17.91
C GLU A 204 -1.78 -21.65 17.68
N LEU A 205 -1.14 -21.88 16.52
CA LEU A 205 0.11 -21.21 16.15
C LEU A 205 -0.05 -19.68 16.11
N LEU A 206 -1.18 -19.19 15.59
CA LEU A 206 -1.45 -17.76 15.47
C LEU A 206 -1.94 -17.14 16.77
N GLU A 207 -2.63 -17.88 17.64
CA GLU A 207 -3.00 -17.42 18.98
C GLU A 207 -1.77 -17.10 19.83
N GLU A 208 -0.74 -17.94 19.77
CA GLU A 208 0.53 -17.69 20.45
C GLU A 208 1.19 -16.39 19.93
N ALA A 209 1.16 -16.17 18.62
CA ALA A 209 1.65 -14.95 18.01
C ALA A 209 0.83 -13.70 18.42
N GLN A 210 -0.50 -13.83 18.50
CA GLN A 210 -1.42 -12.76 18.90
C GLN A 210 -1.31 -12.40 20.39
N LYS A 211 -1.08 -13.38 21.28
CA LYS A 211 -0.85 -13.12 22.71
C LYS A 211 0.36 -12.19 22.92
N ASN A 212 1.43 -12.38 22.16
CA ASN A 212 2.61 -11.51 22.20
C ASN A 212 2.35 -10.07 21.70
N LEU A 213 1.30 -9.86 20.91
CA LEU A 213 0.87 -8.54 20.43
C LEU A 213 -0.15 -7.86 21.35
N SER A 214 -0.84 -8.63 22.20
CA SER A 214 -1.95 -8.16 23.04
C SER A 214 -1.55 -7.37 24.30
N GLY A 215 -0.29 -6.92 24.39
CA GLY A 215 0.05 -5.78 25.24
C GLY A 215 -0.78 -4.59 24.75
N GLY A 216 -1.85 -4.25 25.46
CA GLY A 216 -2.91 -3.35 25.00
C GLY A 216 -2.40 -2.01 24.45
N HIS A 217 -3.27 -1.26 23.77
CA HIS A 217 -2.99 0.10 23.29
C HIS A 217 -2.63 1.04 24.44
N ALA A 218 -1.43 0.91 24.99
CA ALA A 218 -0.83 1.90 25.84
C ALA A 218 -0.80 3.19 25.03
N SER A 219 -1.26 4.28 25.64
CA SER A 219 -1.20 5.61 25.04
C SER A 219 0.16 5.80 24.38
N ILE A 220 0.19 6.01 23.06
CA ILE A 220 1.44 6.15 22.29
C ILE A 220 2.27 7.21 23.02
N PRO A 221 3.46 6.87 23.55
CA PRO A 221 4.23 7.80 24.35
C PRO A 221 4.97 8.75 23.41
N TRP A 222 4.22 9.66 22.77
CA TRP A 222 4.71 10.61 21.77
C TRP A 222 5.97 11.33 22.25
N LYS A 223 5.98 11.79 23.51
CA LYS A 223 7.15 12.44 24.11
C LYS A 223 8.39 11.55 24.10
N LYS A 224 8.25 10.25 24.36
CA LYS A 224 9.38 9.29 24.33
C LYS A 224 9.85 9.01 22.91
N LEU A 225 8.96 8.97 21.92
CA LEU A 225 9.33 8.81 20.51
C LEU A 225 10.27 9.94 20.04
N PHE A 226 9.92 11.20 20.35
CA PHE A 226 10.73 12.37 19.97
C PHE A 226 12.00 12.58 20.82
N THR A 227 12.14 11.90 21.97
CA THR A 227 13.31 12.05 22.86
C THR A 227 14.24 10.84 22.87
N THR A 228 13.81 9.69 22.32
CA THR A 228 14.63 8.48 22.28
C THR A 228 15.69 8.58 21.20
N ARG A 229 16.95 8.51 21.60
CA ARG A 229 18.11 8.64 20.71
C ARG A 229 18.08 7.65 19.55
N SER A 230 17.67 6.41 19.79
CA SER A 230 17.56 5.37 18.75
C SER A 230 16.51 5.72 17.68
N VAL A 231 15.37 6.32 18.06
CA VAL A 231 14.32 6.72 17.12
C VAL A 231 14.80 7.90 16.27
N LEU A 232 15.46 8.88 16.89
CA LEU A 232 16.04 10.02 16.18
C LEU A 232 17.12 9.58 15.19
N LEU A 233 18.00 8.66 15.58
CA LEU A 233 19.01 8.09 14.68
C LEU A 233 18.36 7.32 13.52
N LEU A 234 17.28 6.59 13.77
CA LEU A 234 16.51 5.92 12.71
C LEU A 234 15.89 6.93 11.74
N TRP A 235 15.38 8.07 12.22
CA TRP A 235 14.85 9.12 11.34
C TRP A 235 15.93 9.75 10.47
N VAL A 236 17.09 10.08 11.05
CA VAL A 236 18.23 10.63 10.28
C VAL A 236 18.69 9.62 9.23
N TYR A 237 18.83 8.35 9.62
CA TYR A 237 19.16 7.26 8.70
C TYR A 237 18.14 7.15 7.56
N TYR A 238 16.84 7.11 7.87
CA TYR A 238 15.78 7.00 6.86
C TYR A 238 15.73 8.23 5.96
N PHE A 239 15.99 9.43 6.50
CA PHE A 239 16.07 10.66 5.72
C PHE A 239 17.21 10.58 4.70
N CYS A 240 18.43 10.19 5.14
CA CYS A 240 19.58 10.05 4.25
C CYS A 240 19.34 9.02 3.15
N ILE A 241 18.72 7.87 3.48
CA ILE A 241 18.36 6.88 2.47
C ILE A 241 17.29 7.40 1.53
N SER A 242 16.23 8.00 2.06
CA SER A 242 15.08 8.46 1.25
C SER A 242 15.46 9.60 0.32
N TYR A 243 16.44 10.43 0.70
CA TYR A 243 16.94 11.50 -0.15
C TYR A 243 17.39 10.97 -1.52
N VAL A 244 18.20 9.90 -1.54
CA VAL A 244 18.69 9.24 -2.76
C VAL A 244 17.56 8.62 -3.60
N TRP A 245 16.41 8.31 -3.00
CA TRP A 245 15.26 7.77 -3.72
C TRP A 245 14.40 8.84 -4.39
N TYR A 246 14.42 10.07 -3.89
CA TYR A 246 13.61 11.18 -4.42
C TYR A 246 14.40 12.13 -5.31
N PHE A 247 15.72 12.20 -5.14
CA PHE A 247 16.65 13.09 -5.85
C PHE A 247 17.85 12.31 -6.38
#